data_AF-A0A8S2V344-F1
#
_entry.id   AF-A0A8S2V344-F1
#
_cell.length_a   1.000
_cell.length_b   1.000
_cell.length_c   1.000
_cell.angle_alpha   90.00
_cell.angle_beta   90.00
_cell.angle_gamma   90.00
#
_symmetry.space_group_name_H-M   'P 1'
#
loop_
_entity.id
_entity.type
_entity.pdbx_description
1 polymer ?
#
loop_
_entity_poly.entity_id
_entity_poly.type
_entity_poly.pdbx_seq_one_letter_code
_entity_poly.pdbx_strand_id
1 'polypeptide(L)'
;MSVSSAEHYELFRNKYVLFCGCSIIRSVYKDFCRFLQTDVKLTDRDLRATGVFTVCNVLLDGGAYDGLRNHPLYYEKRAYFTTNHLVKYVFFTRCLNDRVKELIKEIDNDPVKPDVFVLNLGLWDLSVYDGTVTELEYKKNFEEVFTLFRKVLPKETIIL
;
A
#
# COMPACT_ATOMS: atom_id res chain seq x y z
N MET A 1 -7.16 9.49 -22.87
CA MET A 1 -8.49 9.72 -22.28
C MET A 1 -8.25 9.90 -20.79
N SER A 2 -8.45 11.10 -20.23
CA SER A 2 -8.33 11.29 -18.77
C SER A 2 -9.71 11.06 -18.16
N VAL A 3 -9.82 10.05 -17.30
CA VAL A 3 -11.02 9.78 -16.51
C VAL A 3 -11.14 10.86 -15.42
N SER A 4 -12.33 11.41 -15.23
CA SER A 4 -12.61 12.47 -14.24
C SER A 4 -12.67 11.93 -12.80
N SER A 5 -12.55 12.78 -11.80
CA SER A 5 -12.68 12.39 -10.39
C SER A 5 -14.07 11.82 -10.08
N ALA A 6 -15.11 12.30 -10.76
CA ALA A 6 -16.46 11.76 -10.61
C ALA A 6 -16.55 10.31 -11.11
N GLU A 7 -15.94 10.00 -12.26
CA GLU A 7 -15.90 8.64 -12.79
C GLU A 7 -15.06 7.71 -11.89
N HIS A 8 -13.92 8.17 -11.36
CA HIS A 8 -13.14 7.41 -10.38
C HIS A 8 -13.95 7.16 -9.10
N TYR A 9 -14.65 8.17 -8.60
CA TYR A 9 -15.52 8.06 -7.42
C TYR A 9 -16.59 6.99 -7.63
N GLU A 10 -17.28 6.99 -8.77
CA GLU A 10 -18.30 5.97 -9.06
C GLU A 10 -17.69 4.57 -9.23
N LEU A 11 -16.55 4.47 -9.92
CA LEU A 11 -15.89 3.19 -10.18
C LEU A 11 -15.44 2.49 -8.88
N PHE A 12 -14.98 3.27 -7.90
CA PHE A 12 -14.50 2.75 -6.61
C PHE A 12 -15.52 2.91 -5.47
N ARG A 13 -16.75 3.27 -5.79
CA ARG A 13 -17.83 3.39 -4.80
C ARG A 13 -18.07 2.05 -4.11
N ASN A 14 -18.07 2.09 -2.78
CA ASN A 14 -18.20 0.96 -1.87
C ASN A 14 -17.12 -0.12 -2.08
N LYS A 15 -15.94 0.28 -2.56
CA LYS A 15 -14.78 -0.59 -2.70
C LYS A 15 -13.77 -0.35 -1.61
N TYR A 16 -13.22 -1.44 -1.10
CA TYR A 16 -12.02 -1.42 -0.29
C TYR A 16 -10.80 -1.70 -1.18
N VAL A 17 -9.94 -0.68 -1.31
CA VAL A 17 -8.65 -0.78 -2.01
C VAL A 17 -7.50 -0.81 -1.00
N LEU A 18 -6.63 -1.81 -1.09
CA LEU A 18 -5.44 -1.93 -0.25
C LEU A 18 -4.18 -1.79 -1.10
N PHE A 19 -3.38 -0.77 -0.82
CA PHE A 19 -2.06 -0.56 -1.43
C PHE A 19 -0.96 -1.06 -0.49
N CYS A 20 -0.02 -1.85 -1.02
CA CYS A 20 1.11 -2.38 -0.26
C CYS A 20 2.41 -2.23 -1.04
N GLY A 21 3.44 -1.66 -0.39
CA GLY A 21 4.76 -1.54 -0.99
C GLY A 21 5.54 -0.32 -0.52
N CYS A 22 6.63 -0.05 -1.22
CA CYS A 22 7.58 0.99 -0.84
C CYS A 22 7.08 2.42 -1.16
N SER A 23 7.99 3.40 -1.14
CA SER A 23 7.70 4.81 -1.40
C SER A 23 7.06 5.07 -2.78
N ILE A 24 7.32 4.23 -3.78
CA ILE A 24 6.69 4.33 -5.10
C ILE A 24 5.17 4.10 -4.99
N ILE A 25 4.74 3.04 -4.31
CA ILE A 25 3.31 2.76 -4.08
C ILE A 25 2.68 3.80 -3.17
N ARG A 26 3.43 4.37 -2.22
CA ARG A 26 2.93 5.50 -1.42
C ARG A 26 2.51 6.68 -2.28
N SER A 27 3.31 7.02 -3.31
CA SER A 27 2.97 8.09 -4.25
C SER A 27 1.70 7.76 -5.04
N VAL A 28 1.60 6.54 -5.58
CA VAL A 28 0.40 6.07 -6.31
C VAL A 28 -0.84 6.13 -5.42
N TYR A 29 -0.75 5.64 -4.18
CA TYR A 29 -1.82 5.70 -3.18
C TYR A 29 -2.28 7.15 -2.92
N LYS A 30 -1.34 8.10 -2.81
CA LYS A 30 -1.66 9.51 -2.54
C LYS A 30 -2.39 10.15 -3.71
N ASP A 31 -1.92 9.91 -4.94
CA ASP A 31 -2.61 10.35 -6.14
C ASP A 31 -4.00 9.71 -6.24
N PHE A 32 -4.11 8.42 -5.97
CA PHE A 32 -5.41 7.72 -5.97
C PHE A 32 -6.40 8.35 -4.99
N CYS A 33 -5.98 8.61 -3.74
CA CYS A 33 -6.82 9.30 -2.76
C CYS A 33 -7.23 10.70 -3.25
N ARG A 34 -6.35 11.40 -3.97
CA ARG A 34 -6.63 12.72 -4.52
C ARG A 34 -7.66 12.66 -5.65
N PHE A 35 -7.54 11.69 -6.56
CA PHE A 35 -8.48 11.51 -7.67
C PHE A 35 -9.89 11.13 -7.21
N LEU A 36 -10.03 10.48 -6.05
CA LEU A 36 -11.34 10.25 -5.45
C LEU A 36 -12.00 11.53 -4.90
N GLN A 37 -11.30 12.66 -4.88
CA GLN A 37 -11.78 13.92 -4.31
C GLN A 37 -11.91 15.02 -5.37
N THR A 38 -10.98 15.09 -6.33
CA THR A 38 -10.90 16.20 -7.29
C THR A 38 -10.02 15.84 -8.50
N ASP A 39 -10.27 16.52 -9.62
CA ASP A 39 -9.45 16.44 -10.84
C ASP A 39 -8.06 17.09 -10.71
N VAL A 40 -7.78 17.76 -9.59
CA VAL A 40 -6.48 18.42 -9.34
C VAL A 40 -5.44 17.42 -8.84
N LYS A 41 -4.40 17.21 -9.66
CA LYS A 41 -3.25 16.36 -9.34
C LYS A 41 -2.45 16.89 -8.13
N LEU A 42 -1.84 15.97 -7.38
CA LEU A 42 -0.85 16.35 -6.38
C LEU A 42 0.40 16.90 -7.05
N THR A 43 1.09 17.81 -6.35
CA THR A 43 2.41 18.24 -6.82
C THR A 43 3.45 17.16 -6.53
N ASP A 44 4.54 17.23 -7.28
CA ASP A 44 5.74 16.44 -7.06
C ASP A 44 6.26 16.51 -5.61
N ARG A 45 6.15 17.69 -4.98
CA ARG A 45 6.48 17.91 -3.58
C ARG A 45 5.53 17.15 -2.66
N ASP A 46 4.23 17.23 -2.95
CA ASP A 46 3.21 16.52 -2.17
C ASP A 46 3.47 15.03 -2.24
N LEU A 47 3.68 14.44 -3.41
CA LEU A 47 3.93 13.01 -3.59
C LEU A 47 5.15 12.53 -2.80
N ARG A 48 6.27 13.25 -2.90
CA ARG A 48 7.53 12.91 -2.21
C ARG A 48 7.45 13.02 -0.70
N ALA A 49 6.52 13.80 -0.13
CA ALA A 49 6.41 13.95 1.32
C ALA A 49 6.15 12.61 2.04
N THR A 50 7.04 12.24 2.97
CA THR A 50 7.09 10.96 3.69
C THR A 50 6.81 11.16 5.17
N GLY A 51 5.98 10.31 5.78
CA GLY A 51 5.79 10.31 7.23
C GLY A 51 5.33 11.66 7.78
N VAL A 52 4.40 12.32 7.07
CA VAL A 52 3.78 13.59 7.47
C VAL A 52 2.26 13.43 7.50
N PHE A 53 1.57 14.27 8.27
CA PHE A 53 0.13 14.41 8.16
C PHE A 53 -0.23 15.03 6.81
N THR A 54 -1.31 14.55 6.20
CA THR A 54 -1.75 15.01 4.88
C THR A 54 -3.23 15.35 4.90
N VAL A 55 -3.66 16.28 4.06
CA VAL A 55 -5.07 16.68 3.97
C VAL A 55 -5.98 15.61 3.36
N CYS A 56 -5.42 14.70 2.55
CA CYS A 56 -6.22 13.73 1.79
C CYS A 56 -6.42 12.37 2.48
N ASN A 57 -5.69 12.08 3.55
CA ASN A 57 -5.73 10.80 4.25
C ASN A 57 -5.09 10.91 5.64
N VAL A 58 -5.37 9.94 6.50
CA VAL A 58 -4.86 9.88 7.87
C VAL A 58 -3.71 8.90 8.00
N LEU A 59 -2.75 9.26 8.86
CA LEU A 59 -1.69 8.37 9.32
C LEU A 59 -2.24 7.53 10.48
N LEU A 60 -2.18 6.21 10.34
CA LEU A 60 -2.68 5.26 11.34
C LEU A 60 -1.57 4.73 12.25
N ASP A 61 -0.37 4.55 11.70
CA ASP A 61 0.77 3.96 12.41
C ASP A 61 2.08 4.38 11.75
N GLY A 62 3.17 4.38 12.52
CA GLY A 62 4.52 4.71 12.10
C GLY A 62 4.72 6.15 11.61
N GLY A 63 5.69 6.36 10.72
CA GLY A 63 6.00 7.65 10.12
C GLY A 63 6.25 8.76 11.15
N ALA A 64 5.40 9.80 11.14
CA ALA A 64 5.50 10.93 12.06
C ALA A 64 5.39 10.52 13.53
N TYR A 65 4.64 9.46 13.85
CA TYR A 65 4.46 9.00 15.22
C TYR A 65 5.76 8.43 15.81
N ASP A 66 6.59 7.78 14.98
CA ASP A 66 7.86 7.20 15.40
C ASP A 66 9.04 8.17 15.25
N GLY A 67 8.80 9.35 14.67
CA GLY A 67 9.86 10.32 14.33
C GLY A 67 10.83 9.83 13.25
N LEU A 68 10.61 8.64 12.68
CA LEU A 68 11.47 8.05 11.67
C LEU A 68 11.10 8.57 10.28
N ARG A 69 12.12 8.98 9.52
CA ARG A 69 12.00 9.31 8.09
C ARG A 69 13.19 8.70 7.38
N ASN A 70 12.94 7.87 6.37
CA ASN A 70 13.99 7.20 5.59
C ASN A 70 14.95 6.34 6.45
N HIS A 71 14.39 5.61 7.41
CA HIS A 71 15.14 4.71 8.29
C HIS A 71 14.92 3.24 7.87
N PRO A 72 15.86 2.30 8.10
CA PRO A 72 15.64 0.88 7.81
C PRO A 72 14.44 0.27 8.53
N LEU A 73 14.11 0.79 9.72
CA LEU A 73 12.92 0.42 10.51
C LEU A 73 11.69 1.26 10.17
N TYR A 74 11.76 2.12 9.15
CA TYR A 74 10.64 2.96 8.76
C TYR A 74 9.46 2.09 8.35
N TYR A 75 8.31 2.45 8.91
CA TYR A 75 7.05 1.81 8.66
C TYR A 75 5.96 2.87 8.64
N GLU A 76 4.89 2.60 7.89
CA GLU A 76 3.80 3.56 7.74
C GLU A 76 2.51 2.83 7.35
N LYS A 77 1.45 3.05 8.12
CA LYS A 77 0.08 2.68 7.74
C LYS A 77 -0.74 3.94 7.55
N ARG A 78 -1.53 4.00 6.48
CA ARG A 78 -2.40 5.14 6.17
C ARG A 78 -3.77 4.67 5.73
N ALA A 79 -4.77 5.52 5.92
CA ALA A 79 -6.10 5.29 5.37
C ALA A 79 -6.75 6.58 4.88
N TYR A 80 -7.43 6.47 3.75
CA TYR A 80 -8.46 7.41 3.33
C TYR A 80 -9.79 6.69 3.43
N PHE A 81 -10.76 7.29 4.09
CA PHE A 81 -12.10 6.71 4.17
C PHE A 81 -13.17 7.79 4.15
N THR A 82 -14.28 7.45 3.54
CA THR A 82 -15.54 8.21 3.52
C THR A 82 -16.67 7.23 3.80
N THR A 83 -17.92 7.69 3.73
CA THR A 83 -19.07 6.78 3.75
C THR A 83 -19.06 5.75 2.62
N ASN A 84 -18.39 6.06 1.50
CA ASN A 84 -18.46 5.27 0.26
C ASN A 84 -17.11 4.71 -0.19
N HIS A 85 -16.01 4.99 0.51
CA HIS A 85 -14.67 4.57 0.07
C HIS A 85 -13.84 4.15 1.26
N LEU A 86 -13.07 3.08 1.10
CA LEU A 86 -12.02 2.69 2.02
C LEU A 86 -10.75 2.42 1.21
N VAL A 87 -9.70 3.19 1.47
CA VAL A 87 -8.41 3.03 0.81
C VAL A 87 -7.33 2.99 1.88
N LYS A 88 -6.71 1.84 2.07
CA LYS A 88 -5.61 1.68 3.02
C LYS A 88 -4.28 1.58 2.28
N TYR A 89 -3.22 2.01 2.94
CA TYR A 89 -1.85 1.86 2.48
C TYR A 89 -0.97 1.30 3.60
N VAL A 90 -0.09 0.36 3.26
CA VAL A 90 0.91 -0.18 4.18
C VAL A 90 2.29 -0.21 3.52
N PHE A 91 3.27 0.37 4.23
CA PHE A 91 4.66 0.46 3.76
C PHE A 91 5.43 -0.83 4.03
N PHE A 92 6.06 -1.38 2.97
CA PHE A 92 7.05 -2.45 3.08
C PHE A 92 8.17 -2.26 2.06
N THR A 93 9.39 -2.69 2.42
CA THR A 93 10.56 -2.72 1.53
C THR A 93 11.09 -4.13 1.30
N ARG A 94 10.52 -5.15 1.91
CA ARG A 94 10.93 -6.56 1.72
C ARG A 94 9.75 -7.36 1.22
N CYS A 95 10.00 -8.28 0.30
CA CYS A 95 8.99 -9.21 -0.20
C CYS A 95 8.35 -10.05 0.93
N LEU A 96 9.17 -10.50 1.89
CA LEU A 96 8.73 -11.24 3.05
C LEU A 96 9.56 -10.83 4.27
N ASN A 97 8.86 -10.41 5.32
CA ASN A 97 9.40 -10.14 6.64
C ASN A 97 8.26 -10.26 7.67
N ASP A 98 8.56 -10.01 8.95
CA ASP A 98 7.55 -10.10 10.01
C ASP A 98 6.40 -9.10 9.84
N ARG A 99 6.68 -7.91 9.28
CA ARG A 99 5.64 -6.91 8.99
C ARG A 99 4.64 -7.38 7.93
N VAL A 100 5.11 -8.06 6.88
CA VAL A 100 4.24 -8.65 5.87
C VAL A 100 3.39 -9.78 6.49
N LYS A 101 3.98 -10.60 7.38
CA LYS A 101 3.24 -11.64 8.11
C LYS A 101 2.20 -11.06 9.06
N GLU A 102 2.51 -9.96 9.75
CA GLU A 102 1.56 -9.20 10.56
C GLU A 102 0.40 -8.69 9.71
N LEU A 103 0.68 -8.08 8.55
CA LEU A 103 -0.38 -7.65 7.63
C LEU A 103 -1.26 -8.81 7.16
N ILE A 104 -0.68 -9.96 6.81
CA ILE A 104 -1.46 -11.13 6.40
C ILE A 104 -2.43 -11.54 7.51
N LYS A 105 -1.98 -11.55 8.77
CA LYS A 105 -2.84 -11.83 9.93
C LYS A 105 -3.91 -10.76 10.14
N GLU A 106 -3.58 -9.49 9.95
CA GLU A 106 -4.55 -8.40 10.04
C GLU A 106 -5.62 -8.55 8.97
N ILE A 107 -5.23 -8.84 7.72
CA ILE A 107 -6.18 -9.10 6.63
C ILE A 107 -7.04 -10.31 6.96
N ASP A 108 -6.47 -11.41 7.47
CA ASP A 108 -7.21 -12.63 7.81
C ASP A 108 -8.27 -12.40 8.90
N ASN A 109 -7.94 -11.61 9.91
CA ASN A 109 -8.84 -11.30 11.03
C ASN A 109 -9.82 -10.15 10.75
N ASP A 110 -9.56 -9.29 9.76
CA ASP A 110 -10.47 -8.19 9.42
C ASP A 110 -11.74 -8.75 8.75
N PRO A 111 -12.95 -8.46 9.26
CA PRO A 111 -14.19 -8.90 8.62
C PRO A 111 -14.39 -8.31 7.22
N VAL A 112 -13.74 -7.18 6.91
CA VAL A 112 -13.82 -6.51 5.61
C VAL A 112 -12.54 -6.77 4.82
N LYS A 113 -12.67 -7.51 3.71
CA LYS A 113 -11.56 -7.86 2.82
C LYS A 113 -11.44 -6.86 1.66
N PRO A 114 -10.23 -6.62 1.12
CA PRO A 114 -10.08 -5.70 -0.01
C PRO A 114 -10.69 -6.28 -1.28
N ASP A 115 -11.47 -5.47 -1.99
CA ASP A 115 -11.94 -5.74 -3.35
C ASP A 115 -10.77 -5.64 -4.36
N VAL A 116 -9.83 -4.72 -4.09
CA VAL A 116 -8.66 -4.47 -4.94
C VAL A 116 -7.41 -4.44 -4.08
N PHE A 117 -6.42 -5.23 -4.45
CA PHE A 117 -5.14 -5.33 -3.78
C PHE A 117 -4.02 -4.93 -4.74
N VAL A 118 -3.38 -3.79 -4.49
CA VAL A 118 -2.28 -3.27 -5.30
C VAL A 118 -0.97 -3.55 -4.58
N LEU A 119 -0.09 -4.35 -5.17
CA LEU A 119 1.11 -4.83 -4.53
C LEU A 119 2.36 -4.58 -5.38
N ASN A 120 3.32 -3.84 -4.85
CA ASN A 120 4.66 -3.73 -5.44
C ASN A 120 5.72 -4.14 -4.42
N LEU A 121 6.38 -5.27 -4.72
CA LEU A 121 7.42 -5.87 -3.89
C LEU A 121 8.69 -6.12 -4.71
N GLY A 122 9.80 -6.34 -4.01
CA GLY A 122 11.01 -6.93 -4.60
C GLY A 122 12.02 -5.94 -5.15
N LEU A 123 11.64 -4.68 -5.43
CA LEU A 123 12.61 -3.68 -5.91
C LEU A 123 13.80 -3.54 -4.95
N TRP A 124 13.52 -3.43 -3.66
CA TRP A 124 14.56 -3.25 -2.65
C TRP A 124 15.31 -4.54 -2.35
N ASP A 125 14.63 -5.70 -2.33
CA ASP A 125 15.25 -7.02 -2.19
C ASP A 125 16.35 -7.26 -3.25
N LEU A 126 16.16 -6.73 -4.47
CA LEU A 126 17.11 -6.87 -5.57
C LEU A 126 18.13 -5.73 -5.68
N SER A 127 17.78 -4.49 -5.28
CA SER A 127 18.59 -3.30 -5.60
C SER A 127 19.28 -2.61 -4.43
N VAL A 128 18.82 -2.83 -3.18
CA VAL A 128 19.32 -2.05 -2.03
C VAL A 128 20.03 -2.92 -1.00
N TYR A 129 19.61 -4.17 -0.82
CA TYR A 129 20.14 -5.00 0.25
C TYR A 129 21.38 -5.83 -0.14
N ASP A 130 22.13 -5.40 -1.17
CA ASP A 130 23.47 -5.87 -1.57
C ASP A 130 23.75 -7.36 -1.32
N GLY A 131 22.88 -8.24 -1.81
CA GLY A 131 23.10 -9.69 -1.77
C GLY A 131 22.86 -10.37 -0.41
N THR A 132 22.23 -9.70 0.57
CA THR A 132 21.72 -10.37 1.79
C THR A 132 20.60 -11.39 1.49
N VAL A 133 20.01 -11.32 0.30
CA VAL A 133 19.03 -12.29 -0.21
C VAL A 133 19.56 -12.81 -1.53
N THR A 134 19.78 -14.11 -1.60
CA THR A 134 20.13 -14.78 -2.86
C THR A 134 18.93 -14.76 -3.81
N GLU A 135 19.15 -14.86 -5.12
CA GLU A 135 18.07 -14.96 -6.11
C GLU A 135 17.11 -16.13 -5.78
N LEU A 136 17.65 -17.24 -5.28
CA LEU A 136 16.87 -18.41 -4.88
C LEU A 136 15.96 -18.10 -3.67
N GLU A 137 16.49 -17.42 -2.65
CA GLU A 137 15.70 -17.00 -1.49
C GLU A 137 14.65 -15.97 -1.88
N TYR A 138 14.98 -15.01 -2.75
CA TYR A 138 14.01 -14.05 -3.27
C TYR A 138 12.84 -14.75 -3.95
N LYS A 139 13.13 -15.70 -4.86
CA LYS A 139 12.09 -16.49 -5.54
C LYS A 139 11.20 -17.25 -4.56
N LYS A 140 11.80 -17.92 -3.57
CA LYS A 140 11.06 -18.64 -2.52
C LYS A 140 10.18 -17.71 -1.69
N ASN A 141 10.72 -16.58 -1.24
CA ASN A 141 9.99 -15.60 -0.45
C ASN A 141 8.83 -14.99 -1.26
N PHE A 142 9.03 -14.77 -2.56
CA PHE A 142 7.99 -14.27 -3.46
C PHE A 142 6.88 -15.29 -3.67
N GLU A 143 7.21 -16.57 -3.89
CA GLU A 143 6.21 -17.65 -3.97
C GLU A 143 5.43 -17.81 -2.66
N GLU A 144 6.13 -17.75 -1.54
CA GLU A 144 5.52 -17.85 -0.21
C GLU A 144 4.55 -16.70 0.05
N VAL A 145 4.96 -15.44 -0.19
CA VAL A 145 4.10 -14.29 0.10
C VAL A 145 2.82 -14.30 -0.75
N PHE A 146 2.91 -14.65 -2.03
CA PHE A 146 1.72 -14.78 -2.88
C PHE A 146 0.84 -15.96 -2.44
N THR A 147 1.44 -17.05 -1.97
CA THR A 147 0.70 -18.19 -1.41
C THR A 147 -0.06 -17.77 -0.15
N LEU A 148 0.56 -16.97 0.72
CA LEU A 148 -0.07 -16.48 1.94
C LEU A 148 -1.21 -15.49 1.64
N PHE A 149 -0.99 -14.51 0.76
CA PHE A 149 -2.05 -13.57 0.38
C PHE A 149 -3.25 -14.28 -0.25
N ARG A 150 -3.04 -15.27 -1.13
CA ARG A 150 -4.12 -16.06 -1.73
C ARG A 150 -4.96 -16.86 -0.73
N LYS A 151 -4.43 -17.14 0.47
CA LYS A 151 -5.18 -17.82 1.54
C LYS A 151 -6.13 -16.88 2.28
N VAL A 152 -5.78 -15.61 2.40
CA VAL A 152 -6.51 -14.63 3.23
C VAL A 152 -7.36 -13.67 2.41
N LEU A 153 -7.07 -13.52 1.11
CA LEU A 153 -7.86 -12.71 0.18
C LEU A 153 -8.98 -13.54 -0.47
N PRO A 154 -10.19 -12.97 -0.61
CA PRO A 154 -11.25 -13.54 -1.44
C PRO A 154 -10.78 -13.83 -2.86
N LYS A 155 -11.42 -14.80 -3.52
CA LYS A 155 -11.09 -15.16 -4.92
C LYS A 155 -11.44 -14.04 -5.90
N GLU A 156 -12.40 -13.20 -5.52
CA GLU A 156 -12.92 -12.09 -6.28
C GLU A 156 -12.04 -10.84 -6.18
N THR A 157 -11.07 -10.82 -5.24
CA THR A 157 -10.14 -9.70 -5.10
C THR A 157 -9.29 -9.55 -6.35
N ILE A 158 -9.31 -8.36 -6.94
CA ILE A 158 -8.45 -8.00 -8.08
C ILE A 158 -7.05 -7.71 -7.53
N ILE A 159 -6.04 -8.45 -8.00
CA ILE A 159 -4.64 -8.25 -7.62
C ILE A 159 -3.92 -7.53 -8.77
N LEU A 160 -3.30 -6.38 -8.48
CA LEU A 160 -2.55 -5.53 -9.41
C LEU A 160 -1.10 -5.38 -8.99
#